data_AF-A0A1V5K434-F1
#
_entry.id   AF-A0A1V5K434-F1
#
_cell.length_a   1.000
_cell.length_b   1.000
_cell.length_c   1.000
_cell.angle_alpha   90.00
_cell.angle_beta   90.00
_cell.angle_gamma   90.00
#
_symmetry.space_group_name_H-M   'P 1'
#
loop_
_entity.id
_entity.type
_entity.pdbx_description
1 polymer ?
#
loop_
_entity_poly.entity_id
_entity_poly.type
_entity_poly.pdbx_seq_one_letter_code
_entity_poly.pdbx_strand_id
1 'polypeptide(L)'
;MAAIFVGVWVLGIFLRLSYTLTHQIIDKGLEDNEIKKIESALKEFRQIKNFHRIRTRQSGSTIFIDMHIEVDGQMTVDESHGLTLKIEHKMKELFKVCNTTVHVEPYDGSTHADD
;
A
#
# COMPACT_ATOMS: atom_id res chain seq x y z
N MET A 1 17.87 35.67 -32.87
CA MET A 1 17.82 34.22 -33.18
C MET A 1 18.27 33.36 -31.99
N ALA A 2 19.45 33.62 -31.39
CA ALA A 2 19.94 32.85 -30.24
C ALA A 2 18.96 32.81 -29.04
N ALA A 3 18.30 33.93 -28.70
CA ALA A 3 17.33 33.98 -27.60
C ALA A 3 16.09 33.08 -27.80
N ILE A 4 15.61 32.95 -29.05
CA ILE A 4 14.47 32.09 -29.38
C ILE A 4 14.87 30.62 -29.22
N PHE A 5 16.07 30.27 -29.69
CA PHE A 5 16.62 28.92 -29.57
C PHE A 5 16.80 28.50 -28.10
N VAL A 6 17.41 29.37 -27.29
CA VAL A 6 17.57 29.13 -25.85
C VAL A 6 16.21 29.03 -25.16
N GLY A 7 15.23 29.87 -25.54
CA GLY A 7 13.87 29.80 -25.01
C GLY A 7 13.18 28.45 -25.28
N VAL A 8 13.26 27.94 -26.49
CA VAL A 8 12.72 26.61 -26.85
C VAL A 8 13.44 25.49 -26.09
N TRP A 9 14.77 25.61 -25.91
CA TRP A 9 15.56 24.61 -25.21
C TRP A 9 15.25 24.56 -23.71
N VAL A 10 15.15 25.71 -23.05
CA VAL A 10 14.76 25.82 -21.64
C VAL A 10 13.31 25.36 -21.44
N LEU A 11 12.40 25.71 -22.36
CA LEU A 11 11.02 25.22 -22.31
C LEU A 11 10.96 23.69 -22.42
N GLY A 12 11.76 23.09 -23.31
CA GLY A 12 11.86 21.63 -23.43
C GLY A 12 12.38 20.95 -22.15
N ILE A 13 13.40 21.54 -21.50
CA ILE A 13 13.91 21.04 -20.21
C ILE A 13 12.85 21.18 -19.12
N PHE A 14 12.15 22.31 -19.07
CA PHE A 14 11.07 22.56 -18.10
C PHE A 14 9.92 21.57 -18.27
N LEU A 15 9.45 21.33 -19.50
CA LEU A 15 8.40 20.36 -19.78
C LEU A 15 8.84 18.93 -19.40
N ARG A 16 10.10 18.59 -19.67
CA ARG A 16 10.66 17.28 -19.28
C ARG A 16 10.72 17.10 -17.77
N LEU A 17 11.21 18.09 -17.02
CA LEU A 17 11.23 18.06 -15.56
C LEU A 17 9.81 18.04 -14.97
N SER A 18 8.91 18.89 -15.48
CA SER A 18 7.53 18.96 -15.00
C SER A 18 6.82 17.62 -15.19
N TYR A 19 7.02 16.94 -16.31
CA TYR A 19 6.44 15.62 -16.56
C TYR A 19 6.97 14.56 -15.58
N THR A 20 8.28 14.56 -15.32
CA THR A 20 8.89 13.62 -14.36
C THR A 20 8.46 13.89 -12.92
N LEU A 21 8.34 15.15 -12.53
CA LEU A 21 7.90 15.53 -11.18
C LEU A 21 6.43 15.17 -10.95
N THR A 22 5.54 15.42 -11.92
CA THR A 22 4.13 15.03 -11.80
C THR A 22 3.98 13.52 -11.63
N HIS A 23 4.80 12.70 -12.31
CA HIS A 23 4.79 11.23 -12.15
C HIS A 23 5.37 10.74 -10.82
N GLN A 24 6.14 11.56 -10.10
CA GLN A 24 6.64 11.23 -8.75
C GLN A 24 5.74 11.73 -7.63
N ILE A 25 4.92 12.75 -7.90
CA ILE A 25 4.00 13.36 -6.92
C ILE A 25 2.67 12.59 -6.86
N ILE A 26 2.28 11.90 -7.94
CA ILE A 26 1.15 10.98 -7.91
C ILE A 26 1.64 9.71 -7.19
N ASP A 27 1.29 9.58 -5.91
CA ASP A 27 1.51 8.39 -5.06
C ASP A 27 1.21 7.12 -5.88
N LYS A 28 2.24 6.54 -6.50
CA LYS A 28 2.07 5.32 -7.29
C LYS A 28 1.94 4.20 -6.29
N GLY A 29 0.83 3.47 -6.35
CA GLY A 29 0.67 2.22 -5.61
C GLY A 29 1.75 1.22 -6.00
N LEU A 30 1.96 0.21 -5.15
CA LEU A 30 2.80 -0.93 -5.51
C LEU A 30 2.28 -1.59 -6.79
N GLU A 31 3.20 -2.19 -7.56
CA GLU A 31 2.84 -2.98 -8.73
C GLU A 31 2.01 -4.22 -8.33
N ASP A 32 1.15 -4.71 -9.23
CA ASP A 32 0.24 -5.84 -8.97
C ASP A 32 0.95 -7.10 -8.46
N ASN A 33 2.21 -7.32 -8.85
CA ASN A 33 3.03 -8.44 -8.37
C ASN A 33 3.35 -8.34 -6.87
N GLU A 34 3.65 -7.14 -6.36
CA GLU A 34 3.93 -6.87 -4.97
C GLU A 34 2.65 -6.93 -4.14
N ILE A 35 1.51 -6.45 -4.68
CA ILE A 35 0.20 -6.62 -4.03
C ILE A 35 -0.12 -8.11 -3.85
N LYS A 36 0.11 -8.95 -4.85
CA LYS A 36 -0.07 -10.41 -4.73
C LYS A 36 0.82 -11.02 -3.65
N LYS A 37 2.03 -10.52 -3.43
CA LYS A 37 2.88 -10.99 -2.31
C LYS A 37 2.25 -10.67 -0.96
N ILE A 38 1.67 -9.47 -0.80
CA ILE A 38 0.93 -9.09 0.41
C ILE A 38 -0.23 -10.07 0.63
N GLU A 39 -1.06 -10.30 -0.40
CA GLU A 39 -2.19 -11.24 -0.30
C GLU A 39 -1.74 -12.66 0.05
N SER A 40 -0.67 -13.15 -0.58
CA SER A 40 -0.10 -14.46 -0.28
C SER A 40 0.39 -14.56 1.16
N ALA A 41 1.03 -13.52 1.69
CA ALA A 41 1.49 -13.47 3.06
C ALA A 41 0.32 -13.42 4.05
N LEU A 42 -0.75 -12.68 3.74
CA LEU A 42 -1.96 -12.64 4.57
C LEU A 42 -2.65 -14.01 4.65
N LYS A 43 -2.67 -14.77 3.55
CA LYS A 43 -3.22 -16.13 3.52
C LYS A 43 -2.49 -17.14 4.42
N GLU A 44 -1.27 -16.84 4.86
CA GLU A 44 -0.54 -17.70 5.81
C GLU A 44 -1.13 -17.64 7.23
N PHE A 45 -1.84 -16.56 7.57
CA PHE A 45 -2.44 -16.36 8.89
C PHE A 45 -3.81 -17.01 8.97
N ARG A 46 -3.91 -18.15 9.66
CA ARG A 46 -5.17 -18.89 9.83
C ARG A 46 -6.26 -18.12 10.58
N GLN A 47 -5.88 -17.12 11.36
CA GLN A 47 -6.81 -16.28 12.11
C GLN A 47 -7.57 -15.30 11.23
N ILE A 48 -7.07 -15.00 10.04
CA ILE A 48 -7.71 -14.11 9.07
C ILE A 48 -8.76 -14.93 8.32
N LYS A 49 -10.04 -14.55 8.49
CA LYS A 49 -11.17 -15.18 7.79
C LYS A 49 -11.35 -14.58 6.40
N ASN A 50 -11.14 -13.27 6.27
CA ASN A 50 -11.16 -12.55 5.00
C ASN A 50 -10.24 -11.31 5.09
N PHE A 51 -9.86 -10.75 3.95
CA PHE A 51 -9.15 -9.47 3.89
C PHE A 51 -9.57 -8.72 2.62
N HIS A 52 -9.67 -7.41 2.72
CA HIS A 52 -10.11 -6.56 1.62
C HIS A 52 -9.48 -5.16 1.69
N ARG A 53 -9.74 -4.34 0.67
CA ARG A 53 -9.26 -2.94 0.59
C ARG A 53 -7.77 -2.75 0.86
N ILE A 54 -6.92 -3.59 0.27
CA ILE A 54 -5.47 -3.40 0.33
C ILE A 54 -5.08 -2.18 -0.50
N ARG A 55 -4.70 -1.11 0.18
CA ARG A 55 -4.23 0.14 -0.43
C ARG A 55 -2.75 0.29 -0.15
N THR A 56 -1.99 0.58 -1.20
CA THR A 56 -0.56 0.82 -1.09
C THR A 56 -0.24 2.16 -1.70
N ARG A 57 0.71 2.87 -1.09
CA ARG A 57 1.28 4.08 -1.67
C ARG A 57 2.75 4.14 -1.33
N GLN A 58 3.55 4.67 -2.25
CA GLN A 58 4.97 4.83 -2.06
C GLN A 58 5.33 6.30 -1.95
N SER A 59 5.94 6.69 -0.84
CA SER A 59 6.47 8.05 -0.64
C SER A 59 7.99 7.96 -0.47
N GLY A 60 8.72 8.37 -1.52
CA GLY A 60 10.17 8.20 -1.59
C GLY A 60 10.56 6.72 -1.51
N SER A 61 11.36 6.36 -0.49
CA SER A 61 11.79 4.98 -0.22
C SER A 61 10.86 4.21 0.72
N THR A 62 9.83 4.86 1.27
CA THR A 62 8.94 4.25 2.27
C THR A 62 7.63 3.84 1.62
N ILE A 63 7.23 2.60 1.87
CA ILE A 63 5.95 2.06 1.42
C ILE A 63 4.95 2.17 2.56
N PHE A 64 3.77 2.71 2.30
CA PHE A 64 2.64 2.68 3.21
C PHE A 64 1.63 1.66 2.72
N ILE A 65 1.20 0.78 3.61
CA ILE A 65 0.25 -0.29 3.35
C ILE A 65 -0.91 -0.10 4.32
N ASP A 66 -2.12 0.02 3.81
CA ASP A 66 -3.36 0.06 4.58
C ASP A 66 -4.21 -1.13 4.13
N MET A 67 -4.76 -1.90 5.07
CA MET A 67 -5.53 -3.10 4.77
C MET A 67 -6.60 -3.35 5.84
N HIS A 68 -7.69 -3.98 5.41
CA HIS A 68 -8.73 -4.48 6.29
C HIS A 68 -8.60 -6.00 6.41
N ILE A 69 -8.65 -6.50 7.64
CA ILE A 69 -8.72 -7.94 7.93
C ILE A 69 -9.97 -8.23 8.73
N GLU A 70 -10.65 -9.32 8.36
CA GLU A 70 -11.79 -9.83 9.08
C GLU A 70 -11.38 -11.04 9.89
N VAL A 71 -11.66 -11.02 11.19
CA VAL A 71 -11.29 -12.08 12.16
C VAL A 71 -12.52 -12.60 12.88
N ASP A 72 -12.35 -13.57 13.77
CA ASP A 72 -13.47 -14.01 14.62
C ASP A 72 -13.99 -12.86 15.50
N GLY A 73 -15.29 -12.57 15.48
CA GLY A 73 -15.89 -11.53 16.33
C GLY A 73 -15.81 -11.81 17.83
N GLN A 74 -15.45 -13.03 18.23
CA GLN A 74 -15.17 -13.40 19.62
C GLN A 74 -13.67 -13.26 19.98
N MET A 75 -12.82 -12.90 19.03
CA MET A 75 -11.39 -12.67 19.27
C MET A 75 -11.20 -11.50 20.24
N THR A 76 -10.32 -11.68 21.22
CA THR A 76 -10.03 -10.61 22.18
C THR A 76 -9.23 -9.48 21.53
N VAL A 77 -9.27 -8.29 22.13
CA VAL A 77 -8.46 -7.14 21.71
C VAL A 77 -6.96 -7.46 21.77
N ASP A 78 -6.52 -8.26 22.75
CA ASP A 78 -5.13 -8.67 22.89
C ASP A 78 -4.68 -9.62 21.77
N GLU A 79 -5.53 -10.61 21.43
CA GLU A 79 -5.25 -11.54 20.34
C GLU A 79 -5.22 -10.84 18.97
N SER A 80 -6.16 -9.93 18.73
CA SER A 80 -6.20 -9.15 17.49
C SER A 80 -5.02 -8.18 17.40
N HIS A 81 -4.63 -7.53 18.49
CA HIS A 81 -3.41 -6.72 18.54
C HIS A 81 -2.16 -7.56 18.23
N GLY A 82 -2.04 -8.74 18.85
CA GLY A 82 -0.95 -9.68 18.58
C GLY A 82 -0.92 -10.18 17.13
N LEU A 83 -2.07 -10.37 16.50
CA LEU A 83 -2.17 -10.70 15.07
C LEU A 83 -1.69 -9.54 14.20
N THR A 84 -2.15 -8.32 14.48
CA THR A 84 -1.70 -7.10 13.77
C THR A 84 -0.18 -6.94 13.84
N LEU A 85 0.43 -7.10 15.02
CA LEU A 85 1.88 -7.04 15.17
C LEU A 85 2.62 -8.08 14.30
N LYS A 86 2.09 -9.30 14.20
CA LYS A 86 2.67 -10.34 13.33
C LYS A 86 2.55 -9.98 11.85
N ILE A 87 1.42 -9.41 11.44
CA ILE A 87 1.21 -8.94 10.07
C ILE A 87 2.18 -7.80 9.76
N GLU A 88 2.28 -6.79 10.62
CA GLU A 88 3.24 -5.69 10.46
C GLU A 88 4.68 -6.19 10.34
N HIS A 89 5.07 -7.19 11.16
CA HIS A 89 6.39 -7.79 11.09
C HIS A 89 6.63 -8.49 9.74
N LYS A 90 5.66 -9.29 9.29
CA LYS A 90 5.72 -9.97 7.99
C LYS A 90 5.81 -8.97 6.83
N MET A 91 5.09 -7.85 6.90
CA MET A 91 5.18 -6.79 5.88
C MET A 91 6.55 -6.12 5.89
N LYS A 92 7.15 -5.88 7.06
CA LYS A 92 8.52 -5.34 7.17
C LYS A 92 9.58 -6.29 6.60
N GLU A 93 9.39 -7.61 6.73
CA GLU A 93 10.27 -8.61 6.11
C GLU A 93 10.21 -8.58 4.57
N LEU A 94 9.00 -8.42 4.02
CA LEU A 94 8.77 -8.35 2.57
C LEU A 94 9.26 -7.01 1.99
N PHE A 95 8.95 -5.92 2.66
CA PHE A 95 9.20 -4.54 2.24
C PHE A 95 10.04 -3.85 3.31
N LYS A 96 11.37 -3.99 3.20
CA LYS A 96 12.39 -3.52 4.17
C LYS A 96 12.13 -2.14 4.81
N VAL A 97 11.47 -1.23 4.10
CA VAL A 97 11.08 0.10 4.61
C VAL A 97 9.58 0.29 4.35
N CYS A 98 8.75 -0.22 5.25
CA CYS A 98 7.30 -0.05 5.18
C CYS A 98 6.67 0.37 6.51
N ASN A 99 5.54 1.06 6.39
CA ASN A 99 4.61 1.32 7.48
C ASN A 99 3.26 0.68 7.13
N THR A 100 2.74 -0.14 8.03
CA THR A 100 1.55 -0.95 7.78
C THR A 100 0.50 -0.61 8.81
N THR A 101 -0.68 -0.22 8.35
CA THR A 101 -1.88 -0.03 9.16
C THR A 101 -2.82 -1.20 8.89
N VAL A 102 -3.25 -1.89 9.94
CA VAL A 102 -4.18 -3.01 9.83
C VAL A 102 -5.46 -2.65 10.58
N HIS A 103 -6.56 -2.52 9.84
CA HIS A 103 -7.90 -2.36 10.40
C HIS A 103 -8.48 -3.74 10.65
N VAL A 104 -8.85 -4.02 11.91
CA VAL A 104 -9.41 -5.31 12.31
C VAL A 104 -10.92 -5.18 12.43
N GLU A 105 -11.63 -6.02 11.69
CA GLU A 105 -13.08 -6.06 11.64
C GLU A 105 -13.58 -7.47 12.04
N PRO A 106 -14.76 -7.58 12.67
CA PRO A 106 -15.37 -8.87 12.91
C PRO A 106 -15.92 -9.46 11.61
N TYR A 107 -15.64 -10.73 11.36
CA TYR A 107 -16.25 -11.48 10.26
C TYR A 107 -17.72 -11.74 10.57
N ASP A 108 -18.62 -11.07 9.85
CA ASP A 108 -20.07 -11.20 10.03
C ASP A 108 -20.71 -12.30 9.18
N GLY A 109 -19.92 -13.00 8.36
CA GLY A 109 -20.41 -14.09 7.50
C GLY A 109 -21.28 -13.64 6.34
N SER A 110 -21.49 -12.34 6.16
CA SER A 110 -22.06 -11.78 4.96
C SER A 110 -20.93 -11.38 4.02
N THR A 111 -20.99 -11.86 2.78
CA THR A 111 -20.08 -11.42 1.73
C THR A 111 -20.34 -9.93 1.48
N HIS A 112 -19.58 -9.07 2.14
CA HIS A 112 -19.53 -7.63 1.87
C HIS A 112 -18.87 -7.42 0.51
N ALA A 113 -19.65 -7.66 -0.54
CA ALA A 113 -19.35 -7.26 -1.90
C ALA A 113 -19.83 -5.82 -2.07
N ASP A 114 -19.22 -4.86 -1.38
CA ASP A 114 -19.35 -3.43 -1.67
C ASP A 114 -18.46 -2.68 -0.70
N ASP A 115 -17.22 -2.38 -1.11
CA ASP A 115 -16.46 -1.23 -0.60
C ASP A 115 -15.11 -0.94 -1.31
#